data_AF-A0A6B1IK05-F1
#
_entry.id   AF-A0A6B1IK05-F1
#
_cell.length_a   1.000
_cell.length_b   1.000
_cell.length_c   1.000
_cell.angle_alpha   90.00
_cell.angle_beta   90.00
_cell.angle_gamma   90.00
#
_symmetry.space_group_name_H-M   'P 1'
#
loop_
_entity.id
_entity.type
_entity.pdbx_description
1 polymer ?
#
loop_
_entity_poly.entity_id
_entity_poly.type
_entity_poly.pdbx_seq_one_letter_code
_entity_poly.pdbx_strand_id
1 'polypeptide(L)'
;MFLGILFSKSILELDALVNLFIGMVAFTAIAGATYIVNDIRDLEADRNHPQKRHRPIASGQVPVGVAAVFAGILAVLGLIGAYTLGPLFLAILIAYLGQNFLYSAVLKRIVFVDILVVAAGFVLRAVAGVVAIDVFLSPWLIMSTFLLALVLAIGKRRNELEITADPTESRQVLHAYSEGDLDHLLVMTMSTLLMAYSLYTFSRTDYMMMVTIPFAFFGVFRYHHLVHTTQVAGQPEYILTDRPSIVNFVLWSVTTILILYNIPQIIIEVVL
;
A
#
# COMPACT_ATOMS: atom_id res chain seq x y z
N MET A 1 -4.41 5.99 -2.68
CA MET A 1 -5.32 7.14 -2.91
C MET A 1 -4.84 8.04 -4.04
N PHE A 2 -3.59 8.52 -4.04
CA PHE A 2 -3.07 9.43 -5.09
C PHE A 2 -2.95 8.86 -6.51
N LEU A 3 -3.08 7.54 -6.69
CA LEU A 3 -3.06 6.91 -8.01
C LEU A 3 -4.17 7.45 -8.92
N GLY A 4 -5.38 7.65 -8.37
CA GLY A 4 -6.53 8.12 -9.15
C GLY A 4 -6.30 9.48 -9.79
N ILE A 5 -5.89 10.47 -8.98
CA ILE A 5 -5.72 11.86 -9.44
C ILE A 5 -4.59 12.00 -10.48
N LEU A 6 -3.52 11.21 -10.36
CA LEU A 6 -2.41 11.24 -11.29
C LEU A 6 -2.86 10.74 -12.68
N PHE A 7 -3.56 9.60 -12.71
CA PHE A 7 -3.91 8.92 -13.96
C PHE A 7 -5.22 9.42 -14.59
N SER A 8 -6.05 10.14 -13.85
CA SER A 8 -7.29 10.79 -14.35
C SER A 8 -7.06 12.16 -15.00
N LYS A 9 -5.85 12.73 -14.90
CA LYS A 9 -5.52 14.11 -15.29
C LYS A 9 -6.19 15.21 -14.45
N SER A 10 -6.81 14.87 -13.32
CA SER A 10 -7.55 15.81 -12.45
C SER A 10 -6.65 16.57 -11.47
N ILE A 11 -5.33 16.58 -11.64
CA ILE A 11 -4.41 17.19 -10.65
C ILE A 11 -4.56 18.72 -10.53
N LEU A 12 -5.16 19.36 -11.54
CA LEU A 12 -5.42 20.80 -11.56
C LEU A 12 -6.81 21.17 -11.03
N GLU A 13 -7.66 20.18 -10.74
CA GLU A 13 -9.01 20.40 -10.24
C GLU A 13 -8.98 20.54 -8.71
N LEU A 14 -9.28 21.75 -8.23
CA LEU A 14 -9.23 22.06 -6.80
C LEU A 14 -10.19 21.18 -5.99
N ASP A 15 -11.39 20.94 -6.50
CA ASP A 15 -12.40 20.11 -5.84
C ASP A 15 -11.93 18.65 -5.70
N ALA A 16 -11.28 18.10 -6.73
CA ALA A 16 -10.69 16.76 -6.68
C ALA A 16 -9.57 16.69 -5.64
N LEU A 17 -8.72 17.72 -5.55
CA LEU A 17 -7.66 17.80 -4.54
C LEU A 17 -8.23 17.86 -3.11
N VAL A 18 -9.27 18.68 -2.89
CA VAL A 18 -9.93 18.81 -1.59
C VAL A 18 -10.57 17.48 -1.18
N ASN A 19 -11.33 16.85 -2.07
CA ASN A 19 -11.98 15.57 -1.78
C ASN A 19 -10.96 14.45 -1.51
N LEU A 20 -9.87 14.41 -2.29
CA LEU A 20 -8.79 13.47 -2.06
C LEU A 20 -8.11 13.69 -0.71
N PHE A 21 -7.90 14.95 -0.31
CA PHE A 21 -7.33 15.30 0.98
C PHE A 21 -8.24 14.89 2.14
N ILE A 22 -9.54 15.19 2.06
CA ILE A 22 -10.54 14.73 3.04
C ILE A 22 -10.50 13.21 3.14
N GLY A 23 -10.48 12.51 2.01
CA GLY A 23 -10.45 11.06 1.98
C GLY A 23 -9.17 10.49 2.59
N MET A 24 -8.02 11.10 2.32
CA MET A 24 -6.74 10.72 2.91
C MET A 24 -6.76 10.89 4.43
N VAL A 25 -7.25 12.03 4.93
CA VAL A 25 -7.37 12.30 6.37
C VAL A 25 -8.31 11.28 7.01
N ALA A 26 -9.46 10.99 6.39
CA ALA A 26 -10.41 9.99 6.87
C ALA A 26 -9.79 8.58 6.95
N PHE A 27 -9.11 8.12 5.90
CA PHE A 27 -8.40 6.84 5.90
C PHE A 27 -7.30 6.77 6.95
N THR A 28 -6.55 7.86 7.11
CA THR A 28 -5.45 7.93 8.08
C THR A 28 -5.98 7.89 9.51
N ALA A 29 -7.07 8.62 9.80
CA ALA A 29 -7.74 8.60 11.10
C ALA A 29 -8.26 7.19 11.43
N ILE A 30 -8.94 6.54 10.49
CA ILE A 30 -9.42 5.16 10.64
C ILE A 30 -8.28 4.16 10.84
N ALA A 31 -7.21 4.26 10.05
CA ALA A 31 -6.04 3.41 10.19
C ALA A 31 -5.38 3.61 11.57
N GLY A 32 -5.20 4.86 12.00
CA GLY A 32 -4.67 5.20 13.32
C GLY A 32 -5.52 4.63 14.46
N ALA A 33 -6.85 4.79 14.40
CA ALA A 33 -7.77 4.19 15.36
C ALA A 33 -7.62 2.66 15.43
N THR A 34 -7.51 2.01 14.26
CA THR A 34 -7.32 0.56 14.15
C THR A 34 -5.99 0.11 14.79
N TYR A 35 -4.90 0.85 14.56
CA TYR A 35 -3.61 0.54 15.18
C TYR A 35 -3.64 0.71 16.70
N ILE A 36 -4.26 1.78 17.21
CA ILE A 36 -4.40 1.99 18.65
C ILE A 36 -5.20 0.85 19.29
N VAL A 37 -6.31 0.43 18.67
CA VAL A 37 -7.12 -0.70 19.18
C VAL A 37 -6.32 -2.00 19.17
N ASN A 38 -5.49 -2.23 18.15
CA ASN A 38 -4.59 -3.39 18.12
C ASN A 38 -3.53 -3.31 19.22
N ASP A 39 -2.89 -2.15 19.44
CA ASP A 39 -1.90 -1.96 20.50
C ASP A 39 -2.49 -2.13 21.91
N ILE A 40 -3.77 -1.76 22.11
CA ILE A 40 -4.49 -2.03 23.36
C ILE A 40 -4.74 -3.53 23.54
N ARG A 41 -5.15 -4.23 22.48
CA ARG A 41 -5.38 -5.69 22.52
C ARG A 41 -4.11 -6.49 22.76
N ASP A 42 -3.01 -6.08 22.15
CA ASP A 42 -1.73 -6.78 22.21
C ASP A 42 -0.88 -6.31 23.42
N LEU A 43 -1.44 -5.51 24.34
CA LEU A 43 -0.75 -4.86 25.46
C LEU A 43 0.13 -5.82 26.28
N GLU A 44 -0.41 -6.96 26.71
CA GLU A 44 0.32 -7.91 27.55
C GLU A 44 1.48 -8.57 26.78
N ALA A 45 1.25 -8.93 25.52
CA ALA A 45 2.27 -9.50 24.66
C ALA A 45 3.38 -8.47 24.35
N ASP A 46 2.99 -7.22 24.05
CA ASP A 46 3.92 -6.14 23.74
C ASP A 46 4.79 -5.76 24.93
N ARG A 47 4.28 -5.83 26.17
CA ARG A 47 5.05 -5.61 27.40
C ARG A 47 6.20 -6.60 27.56
N ASN A 48 6.00 -7.84 27.14
CA ASN A 48 6.99 -8.91 27.27
C ASN A 48 7.98 -8.96 26.09
N HIS A 49 7.75 -8.17 25.04
CA HIS A 49 8.56 -8.19 23.82
C HIS A 49 9.79 -7.24 23.94
N PRO A 50 11.00 -7.67 23.52
CA PRO A 50 12.23 -6.87 23.64
C PRO A 50 12.16 -5.46 23.05
N GLN A 51 11.58 -5.31 21.86
CA GLN A 51 11.42 -4.02 21.16
C GLN A 51 10.06 -3.36 21.40
N LYS A 52 8.94 -4.12 21.36
CA LYS A 52 7.59 -3.54 21.42
C LYS A 52 7.18 -3.04 22.81
N ARG A 53 7.91 -3.41 23.86
CA ARG A 53 7.71 -2.87 25.23
C ARG A 53 7.85 -1.35 25.31
N HIS A 54 8.58 -0.74 24.37
CA HIS A 54 8.78 0.70 24.30
C HIS A 54 7.62 1.46 23.64
N ARG A 55 6.58 0.76 23.14
CA ARG A 55 5.37 1.41 22.62
C ARG A 55 4.70 2.27 23.70
N PRO A 56 4.07 3.41 23.36
CA PRO A 56 3.52 4.34 24.35
C PRO A 56 2.49 3.71 25.30
N ILE A 57 1.65 2.79 24.81
CA ILE A 57 0.64 2.11 25.63
C ILE A 57 1.29 0.98 26.47
N ALA A 58 2.19 0.19 25.86
CA ALA A 58 2.87 -0.92 26.53
C ALA A 58 3.78 -0.45 27.69
N SER A 59 4.53 0.62 27.47
CA SER A 59 5.41 1.26 28.45
C SER A 59 4.68 2.06 29.54
N GLY A 60 3.37 2.28 29.38
CA GLY A 60 2.56 3.06 30.32
C GLY A 60 2.67 4.58 30.17
N GLN A 61 3.35 5.09 29.13
CA GLN A 61 3.39 6.53 28.82
C GLN A 61 2.00 7.10 28.50
N VAL A 62 1.12 6.27 27.91
CA VAL A 62 -0.28 6.63 27.61
C VAL A 62 -1.23 5.64 28.30
N PRO A 63 -2.13 6.11 29.19
CA PRO A 63 -3.14 5.24 29.79
C PRO A 63 -4.10 4.65 28.75
N VAL A 64 -4.50 3.39 28.95
CA VAL A 64 -5.40 2.66 28.03
C VAL A 64 -6.71 3.42 27.79
N GLY A 65 -7.29 4.04 28.83
CA GLY A 65 -8.51 4.84 28.70
C GLY A 65 -8.34 6.05 27.76
N VAL A 66 -7.21 6.75 27.85
CA VAL A 66 -6.90 7.89 26.96
C VAL A 66 -6.70 7.41 25.53
N ALA A 67 -5.96 6.32 25.33
CA ALA A 67 -5.77 5.72 24.02
C ALA A 67 -7.09 5.26 23.39
N ALA A 68 -7.99 4.64 24.17
CA ALA A 68 -9.29 4.19 23.70
C ALA A 68 -10.21 5.36 23.30
N VAL A 69 -10.25 6.44 24.09
CA VAL A 69 -11.00 7.65 23.75
C VAL A 69 -10.44 8.29 22.48
N PHE A 70 -9.12 8.41 22.37
CA PHE A 70 -8.48 8.97 21.18
C PHE A 70 -8.76 8.13 19.92
N ALA A 71 -8.70 6.81 20.01
CA ALA A 71 -9.09 5.91 18.93
C ALA A 71 -10.57 6.08 18.55
N GLY A 72 -11.46 6.23 19.53
CA GLY A 72 -12.88 6.51 19.29
C GLY A 72 -13.10 7.83 18.56
N ILE A 73 -12.42 8.91 18.97
CA ILE A 73 -12.48 10.21 18.30
C ILE A 73 -12.00 10.09 16.85
N LEU A 74 -10.84 9.46 16.62
CA LEU A 74 -10.31 9.24 15.27
C LEU A 74 -11.28 8.41 14.40
N ALA A 75 -11.89 7.37 14.97
CA ALA A 75 -12.87 6.55 14.27
C ALA A 75 -14.09 7.38 13.84
N VAL A 76 -14.66 8.15 14.77
CA VAL A 76 -15.83 9.00 14.50
C VAL A 76 -15.51 10.08 13.46
N LEU A 77 -14.41 10.81 13.62
CA LEU A 77 -14.00 11.84 12.67
C LEU A 77 -13.71 11.26 11.28
N GLY A 78 -13.07 10.08 11.22
CA GLY A 78 -12.83 9.37 9.97
C GLY A 78 -14.12 8.98 9.26
N LEU A 79 -15.11 8.46 10.00
CA LEU A 79 -16.42 8.12 9.43
C LEU A 79 -17.22 9.35 8.99
N ILE A 80 -17.15 10.45 9.73
CA ILE A 80 -17.78 11.72 9.34
C ILE A 80 -17.18 12.23 8.03
N GLY A 81 -15.84 12.28 7.93
CA GLY A 81 -15.16 12.69 6.68
C GLY A 81 -15.43 11.74 5.51
N ALA A 82 -15.66 10.46 5.79
CA ALA A 82 -16.05 9.50 4.76
C ALA A 82 -17.49 9.72 4.28
N TYR A 83 -18.41 10.06 5.19
CA TYR A 83 -19.80 10.36 4.86
C TYR A 83 -19.92 11.58 3.95
N THR A 84 -19.08 12.61 4.12
CA THR A 84 -19.08 13.79 3.25
C THR A 84 -18.64 13.49 1.81
N LEU A 85 -17.89 12.41 1.59
CA LEU A 85 -17.47 11.94 0.26
C LEU A 85 -18.49 10.99 -0.38
N GLY A 86 -19.61 10.71 0.31
CA GLY A 86 -20.72 9.92 -0.21
C GLY A 86 -20.77 8.46 0.28
N PRO A 87 -21.89 7.77 0.01
CA PRO A 87 -22.18 6.45 0.59
C PRO A 87 -21.22 5.36 0.11
N LEU A 88 -20.72 5.44 -1.13
CA LEU A 88 -19.78 4.46 -1.66
C LEU A 88 -18.42 4.54 -0.97
N PHE A 89 -17.91 5.76 -0.73
CA PHE A 89 -16.66 5.96 -0.01
C PHE A 89 -16.78 5.46 1.43
N LEU A 90 -17.88 5.78 2.12
CA LEU A 90 -18.19 5.26 3.45
C LEU A 90 -18.23 3.73 3.48
N ALA A 91 -18.88 3.08 2.51
CA ALA A 91 -18.93 1.63 2.42
C ALA A 91 -17.53 1.00 2.25
N ILE A 92 -16.66 1.61 1.42
CA ILE A 92 -15.27 1.16 1.26
C ILE A 92 -14.50 1.28 2.57
N LEU A 93 -14.70 2.36 3.32
CA LEU A 93 -14.01 2.57 4.59
C LEU A 93 -14.49 1.59 5.68
N ILE A 94 -15.79 1.29 5.71
CA ILE A 94 -16.35 0.24 6.57
C ILE A 94 -15.81 -1.14 6.17
N ALA A 95 -15.73 -1.45 4.87
CA ALA A 95 -15.15 -2.69 4.39
C ALA A 95 -13.66 -2.80 4.78
N TYR A 96 -12.91 -1.70 4.68
CA TYR A 96 -11.52 -1.62 5.13
C TYR A 96 -11.38 -1.86 6.64
N LEU A 97 -12.25 -1.26 7.46
CA LEU A 97 -12.32 -1.52 8.91
C LEU A 97 -12.61 -3.00 9.21
N GLY A 98 -13.64 -3.56 8.58
CA GLY A 98 -14.00 -4.97 8.71
C GLY A 98 -12.87 -5.90 8.31
N GLN A 99 -12.19 -5.59 7.20
CA GLN A 99 -11.01 -6.32 6.74
C GLN A 99 -9.88 -6.31 7.79
N ASN A 100 -9.57 -5.15 8.37
CA ASN A 100 -8.52 -5.04 9.38
C ASN A 100 -8.88 -5.82 10.66
N PHE A 101 -10.13 -5.71 11.11
CA PHE A 101 -10.59 -6.46 12.28
C PHE A 101 -10.50 -7.97 12.04
N LEU A 102 -11.02 -8.45 10.90
CA LEU A 102 -11.02 -9.86 10.53
C LEU A 102 -9.59 -10.38 10.33
N TYR A 103 -8.71 -9.55 9.76
CA TYR A 103 -7.27 -9.84 9.66
C TYR A 103 -6.61 -10.04 11.02
N SER A 104 -6.79 -9.08 11.94
CA SER A 104 -6.22 -9.17 13.30
C SER A 104 -6.75 -10.36 14.08
N ALA A 105 -8.04 -10.69 13.91
CA ALA A 105 -8.71 -11.76 14.64
C ALA A 105 -8.31 -13.15 14.14
N VAL A 106 -8.43 -13.41 12.83
CA VAL A 106 -8.37 -14.76 12.26
C VAL A 106 -7.48 -14.85 11.03
N LEU A 107 -7.64 -13.97 10.04
CA LEU A 107 -7.08 -14.21 8.70
C LEU A 107 -5.55 -14.19 8.67
N LYS A 108 -4.89 -13.48 9.60
CA LYS A 108 -3.43 -13.47 9.72
C LYS A 108 -2.81 -14.84 10.05
N ARG A 109 -3.63 -15.83 10.42
CA ARG A 109 -3.19 -17.19 10.79
C ARG A 109 -3.34 -18.21 9.65
N ILE A 110 -3.95 -17.82 8.53
CA ILE A 110 -4.25 -18.71 7.41
C ILE A 110 -3.23 -18.46 6.29
N VAL A 111 -2.57 -19.52 5.82
CA VAL A 111 -1.56 -19.47 4.76
C VAL A 111 -2.16 -18.87 3.48
N PHE A 112 -1.37 -18.04 2.80
CA PHE A 112 -1.71 -17.20 1.64
C PHE A 112 -2.78 -16.13 1.88
N VAL A 113 -3.80 -16.42 2.68
CA VAL A 113 -4.84 -15.46 3.04
C VAL A 113 -4.23 -14.26 3.76
N ASP A 114 -3.20 -14.46 4.58
CA ASP A 114 -2.52 -13.38 5.28
C ASP A 114 -1.89 -12.33 4.33
N ILE A 115 -1.25 -12.76 3.23
CA ILE A 115 -0.66 -11.88 2.21
C ILE A 115 -1.71 -11.33 1.24
N LEU A 116 -2.72 -12.13 0.88
CA LEU A 116 -3.80 -11.72 -0.04
C LEU A 116 -4.68 -10.62 0.58
N VAL A 117 -5.01 -10.74 1.87
CA VAL A 117 -5.82 -9.74 2.59
C VAL A 117 -5.06 -8.43 2.75
N VAL A 118 -3.74 -8.49 2.98
CA VAL A 118 -2.90 -7.29 2.99
C VAL A 118 -2.94 -6.60 1.63
N ALA A 119 -2.75 -7.33 0.54
CA ALA A 119 -2.81 -6.80 -0.82
C ALA A 119 -4.20 -6.22 -1.16
N ALA A 120 -5.29 -6.90 -0.79
CA ALA A 120 -6.65 -6.40 -0.95
C ALA A 120 -6.88 -5.07 -0.21
N GLY A 121 -6.26 -4.88 0.96
CA GLY A 121 -6.30 -3.62 1.69
C GLY A 121 -5.68 -2.45 0.93
N PHE A 122 -4.63 -2.68 0.12
CA PHE A 122 -4.06 -1.66 -0.76
C PHE A 122 -5.00 -1.33 -1.92
N VAL A 123 -5.70 -2.34 -2.46
CA VAL A 123 -6.73 -2.13 -3.49
C VAL A 123 -7.87 -1.26 -2.96
N LEU A 124 -8.39 -1.54 -1.76
CA LEU A 124 -9.44 -0.72 -1.14
C LEU A 124 -9.02 0.75 -1.05
N ARG A 125 -7.76 1.03 -0.70
CA ARG A 125 -7.22 2.41 -0.66
C ARG A 125 -7.03 3.03 -2.04
N ALA A 126 -6.78 2.24 -3.08
CA ALA A 126 -6.71 2.74 -4.45
C ALA A 126 -8.12 3.09 -4.95
N VAL A 127 -9.08 2.17 -4.79
CA VAL A 127 -10.48 2.36 -5.16
C VAL A 127 -11.10 3.54 -4.40
N ALA A 128 -10.84 3.67 -3.09
CA ALA A 128 -11.30 4.82 -2.33
C ALA A 128 -10.82 6.16 -2.89
N GLY A 129 -9.55 6.25 -3.31
CA GLY A 129 -9.01 7.47 -3.89
C GLY A 129 -9.68 7.86 -5.20
N VAL A 130 -10.09 6.86 -5.98
CA VAL A 130 -10.77 7.01 -7.27
C VAL A 130 -12.24 7.41 -7.06
N VAL A 131 -12.91 6.79 -6.09
CA VAL A 131 -14.29 7.13 -5.69
C VAL A 131 -14.37 8.54 -5.10
N ALA A 132 -13.37 8.97 -4.33
CA ALA A 132 -13.37 10.31 -3.73
C ALA A 132 -13.40 11.45 -4.77
N ILE A 133 -12.86 11.21 -5.96
CA ILE A 133 -12.76 12.21 -7.04
C ILE A 133 -13.64 11.86 -8.25
N ASP A 134 -14.50 10.84 -8.13
CA ASP A 134 -15.45 10.38 -9.15
C ASP A 134 -14.82 10.10 -10.53
N VAL A 135 -13.67 9.42 -10.55
CA VAL A 135 -12.99 9.05 -11.80
C VAL A 135 -13.05 7.55 -12.04
N PHE A 136 -12.87 7.11 -13.29
CA PHE A 136 -12.72 5.70 -13.59
C PHE A 136 -11.24 5.31 -13.59
N LEU A 137 -10.88 4.25 -12.87
CA LEU A 137 -9.53 3.69 -12.88
C LEU A 137 -9.50 2.42 -13.73
N SER A 138 -8.48 2.30 -14.59
CA SER A 138 -8.29 1.11 -15.41
C SER A 138 -8.22 -0.16 -14.53
N PRO A 139 -8.98 -1.23 -14.87
CA PRO A 139 -8.90 -2.50 -14.16
C PRO A 139 -7.49 -3.07 -14.10
N TRP A 140 -6.68 -2.85 -15.14
CA TRP A 140 -5.27 -3.27 -15.18
C TRP A 140 -4.40 -2.55 -14.15
N LEU A 141 -4.75 -1.30 -13.82
CA LEU A 141 -4.04 -0.50 -12.83
C LEU A 141 -4.46 -0.88 -11.39
N ILE A 142 -5.72 -1.28 -11.20
CA ILE A 142 -6.19 -1.94 -9.96
C ILE A 142 -5.43 -3.26 -9.76
N MET A 143 -5.32 -4.08 -10.81
CA MET A 143 -4.58 -5.34 -10.76
C MET A 143 -3.09 -5.12 -10.49
N SER A 144 -2.47 -4.11 -11.12
CA SER A 144 -1.08 -3.71 -10.84
C SER A 144 -0.89 -3.30 -9.37
N THR A 145 -1.86 -2.58 -8.79
CA THR A 145 -1.81 -2.19 -7.37
C THR A 145 -1.89 -3.41 -6.45
N PHE A 146 -2.79 -4.35 -6.75
CA PHE A 146 -2.90 -5.60 -6.02
C PHE A 146 -1.60 -6.41 -6.07
N LEU A 147 -1.07 -6.63 -7.28
CA LEU A 147 0.13 -7.43 -7.50
C LEU A 147 1.38 -6.77 -6.89
N LEU A 148 1.52 -5.45 -6.98
CA LEU A 148 2.61 -4.74 -6.34
C LEU A 148 2.53 -4.86 -4.82
N ALA A 149 1.35 -4.70 -4.23
CA ALA A 149 1.16 -4.90 -2.80
C ALA A 149 1.46 -6.34 -2.37
N LEU A 150 1.12 -7.32 -3.22
CA LEU A 150 1.42 -8.73 -2.99
C LEU A 150 2.93 -9.02 -3.07
N VAL A 151 3.66 -8.43 -4.02
CA VAL A 151 5.13 -8.47 -4.10
C VAL A 151 5.76 -7.98 -2.80
N LEU A 152 5.30 -6.83 -2.28
CA LEU A 152 5.81 -6.28 -1.02
C LEU A 152 5.45 -7.16 0.19
N ALA A 153 4.25 -7.72 0.22
CA ALA A 153 3.80 -8.61 1.30
C ALA A 153 4.59 -9.92 1.34
N ILE A 154 4.84 -10.54 0.17
CA ILE A 154 5.66 -11.74 0.03
C ILE A 154 7.10 -11.46 0.44
N GLY A 155 7.71 -10.38 -0.08
CA GLY A 155 9.07 -10.01 0.29
C GLY A 155 9.22 -9.77 1.79
N LYS A 156 8.21 -9.13 2.43
CA LYS A 156 8.18 -8.98 3.88
C LYS A 156 8.14 -10.32 4.61
N ARG A 157 7.35 -11.29 4.16
CA ARG A 157 7.29 -12.63 4.76
C ARG A 157 8.61 -13.38 4.63
N ARG A 158 9.26 -13.27 3.47
CA ARG A 158 10.58 -13.87 3.23
C ARG A 158 11.61 -13.33 4.21
N ASN A 159 11.62 -12.03 4.42
CA ASN A 159 12.53 -11.39 5.35
C ASN A 159 12.22 -11.70 6.82
N GLU A 160 10.94 -11.75 7.19
CA GLU A 160 10.52 -12.21 8.52
C GLU A 160 11.03 -13.65 8.78
N LEU A 161 11.04 -14.55 7.76
CA LEU A 161 11.62 -15.88 7.90
C LEU A 161 13.14 -15.84 8.13
N GLU A 162 13.86 -15.06 7.32
CA GLU A 162 15.33 -14.97 7.36
C GLU A 162 15.85 -14.42 8.70
N ILE A 163 15.15 -13.45 9.29
CA ILE A 163 15.55 -12.79 10.55
C ILE A 163 15.17 -13.63 11.79
N THR A 164 14.23 -14.56 11.68
CA THR A 164 13.72 -15.29 12.85
C THR A 164 14.76 -16.28 13.38
N ALA A 165 15.50 -15.88 14.42
CA ALA A 165 16.38 -16.76 15.20
C ALA A 165 15.62 -17.56 16.28
N ASP A 166 14.48 -17.04 16.77
CA ASP A 166 13.65 -17.68 17.79
C ASP A 166 12.20 -17.91 17.27
N PRO A 167 11.76 -19.18 17.10
CA PRO A 167 10.43 -19.54 16.63
C PRO A 167 9.29 -18.87 17.41
N THR A 168 9.50 -18.55 18.69
CA THR A 168 8.46 -18.02 19.58
C THR A 168 8.12 -16.53 19.34
N GLU A 169 9.01 -15.76 18.72
CA GLU A 169 8.77 -14.35 18.36
C GLU A 169 8.12 -14.19 16.97
N SER A 170 8.07 -15.27 16.19
CA SER A 170 7.56 -15.26 14.81
C SER A 170 6.05 -15.52 14.73
N ARG A 171 5.43 -15.08 13.63
CA ARG A 171 4.00 -15.32 13.41
C ARG A 171 3.78 -16.83 13.22
N GLN A 172 2.73 -17.39 13.82
CA GLN A 172 2.41 -18.83 13.66
C GLN A 172 2.29 -19.28 12.19
N VAL A 173 1.74 -18.43 11.31
CA VAL A 173 1.60 -18.72 9.87
C VAL A 173 2.96 -18.84 9.16
N LEU A 174 4.01 -18.24 9.72
CA LEU A 174 5.34 -18.22 9.13
C LEU A 174 5.95 -19.63 9.05
N HIS A 175 5.65 -20.51 10.01
CA HIS A 175 6.11 -21.91 10.01
C HIS A 175 5.60 -22.75 8.84
N ALA A 176 4.54 -22.31 8.15
CA ALA A 176 4.00 -22.99 6.98
C ALA A 176 4.65 -22.54 5.67
N TYR A 177 5.52 -21.53 5.70
CA TYR A 177 6.25 -21.05 4.54
C TYR A 177 7.69 -21.56 4.56
N SER A 178 8.21 -21.91 3.39
CA SER A 178 9.65 -22.08 3.17
C SER A 178 10.22 -20.90 2.37
N GLU A 179 11.52 -20.64 2.50
CA GLU A 179 12.19 -19.59 1.70
C GLU A 179 12.00 -19.84 0.19
N GLY A 180 12.15 -21.08 -0.26
CA GLY A 180 11.99 -21.46 -1.66
C GLY A 180 10.57 -21.22 -2.20
N ASP A 181 9.54 -21.51 -1.40
CA ASP A 181 8.15 -21.26 -1.81
C ASP A 181 7.88 -19.76 -1.96
N LEU A 182 8.39 -18.94 -1.03
CA LEU A 182 8.23 -17.50 -1.09
C LEU A 182 9.01 -16.88 -2.26
N ASP A 183 10.20 -17.39 -2.58
CA ASP A 183 10.99 -16.94 -3.73
C ASP A 183 10.27 -17.27 -5.05
N HIS A 184 9.72 -18.48 -5.18
CA HIS A 184 8.90 -18.84 -6.35
C HIS A 184 7.64 -17.96 -6.46
N LEU A 185 6.91 -17.76 -5.36
CA LEU A 185 5.74 -16.88 -5.33
C LEU A 185 6.09 -15.43 -5.68
N LEU A 186 7.24 -14.94 -5.22
CA LEU A 186 7.73 -13.61 -5.50
C LEU A 186 7.97 -13.44 -7.01
N VAL A 187 8.73 -14.34 -7.63
CA VAL A 187 9.04 -14.29 -9.08
C VAL A 187 7.78 -14.42 -9.94
N MET A 188 6.86 -15.33 -9.58
CA MET A 188 5.57 -15.49 -10.29
C MET A 188 4.71 -14.23 -10.21
N THR A 189 4.62 -13.63 -9.02
CA THR A 189 3.83 -12.41 -8.80
C THR A 189 4.46 -11.21 -9.53
N MET A 190 5.79 -11.07 -9.47
CA MET A 190 6.54 -10.03 -10.20
C MET A 190 6.34 -10.13 -11.72
N SER A 191 6.39 -11.34 -12.27
CA SER A 191 6.17 -11.55 -13.71
C SER A 191 4.73 -11.18 -14.10
N THR A 192 3.76 -11.55 -13.27
CA THR A 192 2.35 -11.20 -13.47
C THR A 192 2.13 -9.69 -13.34
N LEU A 193 2.82 -9.02 -12.42
CA LEU A 193 2.79 -7.57 -12.24
C LEU A 193 3.29 -6.86 -13.49
N LEU A 194 4.46 -7.24 -14.01
CA LEU A 194 5.04 -6.65 -15.21
C LEU A 194 4.15 -6.87 -16.43
N MET A 195 3.52 -8.04 -16.55
CA MET A 195 2.53 -8.32 -17.59
C MET A 195 1.29 -7.42 -17.44
N ALA A 196 0.68 -7.34 -16.25
CA ALA A 196 -0.49 -6.51 -15.99
C ALA A 196 -0.21 -5.02 -16.25
N TYR A 197 0.96 -4.52 -15.83
CA TYR A 197 1.39 -3.15 -16.11
C TYR A 197 1.63 -2.92 -17.60
N SER A 198 2.24 -3.89 -18.29
CA SER A 198 2.42 -3.80 -19.74
C SER A 198 1.06 -3.70 -20.44
N LEU A 199 0.12 -4.61 -20.12
CA LEU A 199 -1.25 -4.57 -20.67
C LEU A 199 -1.96 -3.25 -20.38
N TYR A 200 -1.76 -2.65 -19.20
CA TYR A 200 -2.22 -1.29 -18.92
C TYR A 200 -1.66 -0.27 -19.91
N THR A 201 -0.34 -0.27 -20.15
CA THR A 201 0.28 0.67 -21.09
C THR A 201 -0.17 0.46 -22.55
N PHE A 202 -0.39 -0.79 -22.98
CA PHE A 202 -0.87 -1.13 -24.33
C PHE A 202 -2.36 -0.80 -24.54
N SER A 203 -3.18 -0.92 -23.50
CA SER A 203 -4.63 -0.69 -23.60
C SER A 203 -5.03 0.78 -23.49
N ARG A 204 -4.08 1.69 -23.21
CA ARG A 204 -4.34 3.12 -23.28
C ARG A 204 -4.41 3.61 -24.72
N THR A 205 -5.17 4.69 -24.92
CA THR A 205 -5.24 5.42 -26.18
C THR A 205 -3.90 6.03 -26.60
N ASP A 206 -3.05 6.34 -25.62
CA ASP A 206 -1.70 6.87 -25.84
C ASP A 206 -0.67 5.77 -25.63
N TYR A 207 -0.16 5.22 -26.74
CA TYR A 207 0.85 4.18 -26.77
C TYR A 207 2.21 4.65 -26.21
N MET A 208 2.45 5.96 -26.05
CA MET A 208 3.71 6.46 -25.50
C MET A 208 3.94 6.00 -24.06
N MET A 209 2.89 5.63 -23.32
CA MET A 209 3.01 5.05 -21.99
C MET A 209 3.88 3.78 -21.95
N MET A 210 4.08 3.09 -23.08
CA MET A 210 4.99 1.95 -23.21
C MET A 210 6.46 2.33 -22.90
N VAL A 211 6.85 3.60 -23.06
CA VAL A 211 8.18 4.09 -22.68
C VAL A 211 8.45 3.93 -21.17
N THR A 212 7.40 3.79 -20.37
CA THR A 212 7.53 3.56 -18.91
C THR A 212 7.86 2.11 -18.54
N ILE A 213 7.75 1.16 -19.48
CA ILE A 213 7.96 -0.29 -19.22
C ILE A 213 9.38 -0.58 -18.71
N PRO A 214 10.48 -0.08 -19.32
CA PRO A 214 11.83 -0.35 -18.81
C PRO A 214 12.04 0.06 -17.35
N PHE A 215 11.42 1.15 -16.90
CA PHE A 215 11.49 1.59 -15.51
C PHE A 215 10.73 0.67 -14.55
N ALA A 216 9.59 0.10 -14.99
CA ALA A 216 8.85 -0.88 -14.23
C ALA A 216 9.68 -2.16 -14.06
N PHE A 217 10.30 -2.65 -15.14
CA PHE A 217 11.22 -3.79 -15.10
C PHE A 217 12.40 -3.53 -14.16
N PHE A 218 13.06 -2.37 -14.29
CA PHE A 218 14.15 -2.00 -13.40
C PHE A 218 13.71 -1.98 -11.94
N GLY A 219 12.57 -1.37 -11.62
CA GLY A 219 12.05 -1.29 -10.25
C GLY A 219 11.79 -2.67 -9.64
N VAL A 220 11.15 -3.57 -10.40
CA VAL A 220 10.87 -4.94 -9.95
C VAL A 220 12.16 -5.76 -9.77
N PHE A 221 13.09 -5.67 -10.72
CA PHE A 221 14.37 -6.38 -10.64
C PHE A 221 15.26 -5.84 -9.51
N ARG A 222 15.26 -4.51 -9.30
CA ARG A 222 15.98 -3.89 -8.20
C ARG A 222 15.39 -4.33 -6.86
N TYR A 223 14.07 -4.39 -6.74
CA TYR A 223 13.42 -4.91 -5.54
C TYR A 223 13.80 -6.37 -5.28
N HIS A 224 13.69 -7.25 -6.29
CA HIS A 224 14.13 -8.64 -6.19
C HIS A 224 15.58 -8.74 -5.70
N HIS A 225 16.50 -8.01 -6.34
CA HIS A 225 17.90 -7.99 -5.92
C HIS A 225 18.09 -7.54 -4.47
N LEU A 226 17.40 -6.47 -4.05
CA LEU A 226 17.50 -5.95 -2.68
C LEU A 226 16.94 -6.93 -1.65
N VAL A 227 15.85 -7.64 -1.96
CA VAL A 227 15.24 -8.66 -1.10
C VAL A 227 16.23 -9.78 -0.76
N HIS A 228 17.16 -10.12 -1.66
CA HIS A 228 18.15 -11.18 -1.46
C HIS A 228 19.52 -10.69 -0.96
N THR A 229 19.83 -9.41 -1.10
CA THR A 229 21.16 -8.86 -0.76
C THR A 229 21.15 -7.99 0.49
N THR A 230 19.97 -7.57 0.95
CA THR A 230 19.79 -6.61 2.04
C THR A 230 18.51 -6.92 2.82
N GLN A 231 18.34 -6.27 3.98
CA GLN A 231 17.15 -6.40 4.81
C GLN A 231 15.98 -5.48 4.37
N VAL A 232 15.98 -5.01 3.11
CA VAL A 232 15.00 -4.04 2.56
C VAL A 232 13.57 -4.59 2.56
N ALA A 233 13.39 -5.90 2.47
CA ALA A 233 12.04 -6.46 2.40
C ALA A 233 11.32 -6.44 3.76
N GLY A 234 12.07 -6.45 4.88
CA GLY A 234 11.50 -6.32 6.23
C GLY A 234 10.97 -4.92 6.54
N GLN A 235 11.57 -3.91 5.92
CA GLN A 235 11.20 -2.50 6.02
C GLN A 235 11.18 -1.91 4.61
N PRO A 236 10.06 -2.05 3.87
CA PRO A 236 9.93 -1.57 2.49
C PRO A 236 10.27 -0.08 2.33
N GLU A 237 10.19 0.69 3.41
CA GLU A 237 10.60 2.10 3.47
C GLU A 237 12.07 2.29 3.07
N TYR A 238 12.95 1.29 3.26
CA TYR A 238 14.34 1.36 2.81
C TYR A 238 14.49 1.44 1.29
N ILE A 239 13.49 1.03 0.49
CA ILE A 239 13.51 1.30 -0.96
C ILE A 239 13.65 2.80 -1.22
N LEU A 240 13.06 3.64 -0.35
CA LEU A 240 13.14 5.09 -0.43
C LEU A 240 14.50 5.65 0.03
N THR A 241 15.41 4.80 0.47
CA THR A 241 16.81 5.16 0.78
C THR A 241 17.78 4.66 -0.29
N ASP A 242 17.38 3.68 -1.10
CA ASP A 242 18.19 3.15 -2.19
C ASP A 242 18.23 4.13 -3.37
N ARG A 243 19.38 4.78 -3.58
CA ARG A 243 19.55 5.82 -4.61
C ARG A 243 19.10 5.36 -6.01
N PRO A 244 19.49 4.17 -6.52
CA PRO A 244 19.00 3.70 -7.82
C PRO A 244 17.47 3.57 -7.88
N SER A 245 16.83 3.05 -6.83
CA SER A 245 15.37 2.94 -6.76
C SER A 245 14.68 4.30 -6.77
N ILE A 246 15.20 5.28 -6.02
CA ILE A 246 14.67 6.65 -5.99
C ILE A 246 14.80 7.30 -7.38
N VAL A 247 15.98 7.24 -7.99
CA VAL A 247 16.22 7.81 -9.32
C VAL A 247 15.28 7.20 -10.35
N ASN A 248 15.14 5.87 -10.36
CA ASN A 248 14.22 5.19 -11.25
C ASN A 248 12.76 5.61 -11.03
N PHE A 249 12.32 5.71 -9.76
CA PHE A 249 10.96 6.14 -9.44
C PHE A 249 10.68 7.58 -9.88
N VAL A 250 11.64 8.49 -9.70
CA VAL A 250 11.54 9.88 -10.16
C VAL A 250 11.46 9.93 -11.68
N LEU A 251 12.35 9.23 -12.39
CA LEU A 251 12.33 9.19 -13.86
C LEU A 251 11.02 8.61 -14.38
N TRP A 252 10.56 7.49 -13.82
CA TRP A 252 9.27 6.90 -14.16
C TRP A 252 8.10 7.87 -13.95
N SER A 253 8.10 8.58 -12.80
CA SER A 253 7.03 9.54 -12.46
C SER A 253 7.03 10.73 -13.42
N VAL A 254 8.20 11.30 -13.71
CA VAL A 254 8.35 12.41 -14.66
C VAL A 254 7.89 11.99 -16.05
N THR A 255 8.38 10.86 -16.56
CA THR A 255 7.97 10.32 -17.87
C THR A 255 6.47 10.07 -17.93
N THR A 256 5.89 9.47 -16.88
CA THR A 256 4.46 9.22 -16.79
C THR A 256 3.65 10.52 -16.83
N ILE A 257 4.04 11.54 -16.06
CA ILE A 257 3.37 12.84 -16.05
C ILE A 257 3.48 13.53 -17.43
N LEU A 258 4.67 13.57 -18.02
CA LEU A 258 4.87 14.20 -19.33
C LEU A 258 3.96 13.59 -20.41
N ILE A 259 3.87 12.26 -20.45
CA ILE A 259 3.01 11.53 -21.38
C ILE A 259 1.54 11.78 -21.06
N LEU A 260 1.12 11.56 -19.81
CA LEU A 260 -0.28 11.70 -19.42
C LEU A 260 -0.84 13.09 -19.68
N TYR A 261 -0.06 14.15 -19.48
CA TYR A 261 -0.51 15.53 -19.66
C TYR A 261 -0.22 16.08 -21.06
N ASN A 262 0.18 15.24 -22.02
CA ASN A 262 0.50 15.63 -23.42
C ASN A 262 1.47 16.81 -23.53
N ILE A 263 2.33 17.02 -22.53
CA ILE A 263 3.25 18.16 -22.47
C ILE A 263 4.17 18.23 -23.72
N PRO A 264 4.69 17.10 -24.27
CA PRO A 264 5.49 17.14 -25.49
C PRO A 264 4.75 17.71 -26.70
N GLN A 265 3.45 17.45 -26.85
CA GLN A 265 2.64 17.96 -27.98
C GLN A 265 2.36 19.46 -27.81
N ILE A 266 2.06 19.90 -26.59
CA ILE A 266 1.85 21.33 -26.28
C ILE A 266 3.13 22.13 -26.55
N ILE A 267 4.30 21.60 -26.18
CA ILE A 267 5.59 22.26 -26.46
C ILE A 267 5.82 22.36 -27.97
N ILE A 268 5.52 21.31 -28.73
CA ILE A 268 5.66 21.31 -30.19
C ILE A 268 4.71 22.35 -30.82
N GLU A 269 3.46 22.46 -30.38
CA GLU A 269 2.48 23.44 -30.88
C GLU A 269 2.77 24.89 -30.49
N VAL A 270 3.45 25.12 -29.36
CA VAL A 270 3.79 26.48 -28.89
C VAL A 270 5.11 26.98 -29.51
N VAL A 271 6.02 26.06 -29.89
CA VAL A 271 7.36 26.40 -30.40
C VAL A 271 7.41 26.44 -31.94
N LEU A 272 6.50 25.77 -32.65
CA LEU A 272 6.38 25.79 -34.12
C LEU A 272 5.21 26.65 -34.59
#